data_AF-A0A968FUM3-F1
#
_entry.id   AF-A0A968FUM3-F1
#
_cell.length_a   1.000
_cell.length_b   1.000
_cell.length_c   1.000
_cell.angle_alpha   90.00
_cell.angle_beta   90.00
_cell.angle_gamma   90.00
#
_symmetry.space_group_name_H-M   'P 1'
#
loop_
_entity.id
_entity.type
_entity.pdbx_description
1 polymer ?
#
loop_
_entity_poly.entity_id
_entity_poly.type
_entity_poly.pdbx_seq_one_letter_code
_entity_poly.pdbx_strand_id
1 'polypeptide(L)'
;YSVFNLNRLSGSGKFDLYRRGILRLEDLPGDVPLSPGQRMQVEAEREGKRFIDRPRLRDFLRSFTPPLSFLDFETVQYAIPPFDGVRPYQQIPFQFSLHVQEGQADSLRHVEFLAAEGTDPRRALAERLAASVPETGSVVVYNSGFEKEILRGLARQVPACAHPLRRIHDRVVDLMVPF
;
A
#
# COMPACT_ATOMS: atom_id res chain seq x y z
N TYR A 1 3.15 19.49 17.40
CA TYR A 1 3.22 19.13 15.96
C TYR A 1 3.16 20.38 15.07
N SER A 2 3.92 20.45 13.95
CA SER A 2 4.04 21.68 13.13
C SER A 2 2.86 21.91 12.18
N VAL A 3 2.53 23.18 11.87
CA VAL A 3 1.56 23.53 10.81
C VAL A 3 1.94 23.01 9.42
N PHE A 4 3.23 22.78 9.16
CA PHE A 4 3.69 22.20 7.90
C PHE A 4 3.29 20.73 7.74
N ASN A 5 2.90 20.07 8.85
CA ASN A 5 2.41 18.70 8.85
C ASN A 5 0.87 18.63 8.71
N LEU A 6 0.18 19.76 8.58
CA LEU A 6 -1.27 19.75 8.35
C LEU A 6 -1.56 19.04 7.02
N ASN A 7 -2.36 17.99 7.09
CA ASN A 7 -2.60 17.11 5.95
C ASN A 7 -3.30 17.85 4.82
N ARG A 8 -2.84 17.66 3.58
CA ARG A 8 -3.42 18.25 2.35
C ARG A 8 -3.64 19.77 2.38
N LEU A 9 -2.96 20.51 3.27
CA LEU A 9 -2.89 21.97 3.16
C LEU A 9 -1.93 22.35 2.04
N SER A 10 -2.32 23.30 1.19
CA SER A 10 -1.46 23.78 0.11
C SER A 10 -0.16 24.36 0.68
N GLY A 11 0.91 24.34 -0.13
CA GLY A 11 2.17 24.98 0.25
C GLY A 11 1.96 26.45 0.62
N SER A 12 1.17 27.19 -0.18
CA SER A 12 0.82 28.59 0.12
C SER A 12 0.15 28.75 1.48
N GLY A 13 -0.85 27.91 1.80
CA GLY A 13 -1.57 27.98 3.07
C GLY A 13 -0.66 27.67 4.27
N LYS A 14 0.26 26.71 4.14
CA LYS A 14 1.27 26.42 5.18
C LYS A 14 2.18 27.64 5.42
N PHE A 15 2.65 28.28 4.36
CA PHE A 15 3.50 29.46 4.46
C PHE A 15 2.75 30.72 4.95
N ASP A 16 1.45 30.85 4.67
CA ASP A 16 0.62 31.92 5.22
C ASP A 16 0.50 31.81 6.75
N LEU A 17 0.26 30.60 7.29
CA LEU A 17 0.27 30.34 8.72
C LEU A 17 1.64 30.68 9.35
N TYR A 18 2.72 30.23 8.70
CA TYR A 18 4.08 30.53 9.14
C TYR A 18 4.37 32.04 9.18
N ARG A 19 4.03 32.78 8.12
CA ARG A 19 4.21 34.24 8.05
C ARG A 19 3.38 35.00 9.09
N ARG A 20 2.26 34.43 9.53
CA ARG A 20 1.46 34.94 10.65
C ARG A 20 2.02 34.56 12.03
N GLY A 21 3.16 33.88 12.09
CA GLY A 21 3.80 33.44 13.34
C GLY A 21 3.20 32.16 13.93
N ILE A 22 2.31 31.47 13.22
CA ILE A 22 1.65 30.25 13.70
C ILE A 22 2.52 29.06 13.27
N LEU A 23 3.24 28.47 14.22
CA LEU A 23 4.22 27.41 13.94
C LEU A 23 3.71 26.01 14.32
N ARG A 24 2.86 25.92 15.34
CA ARG A 24 2.33 24.67 15.90
C ARG A 24 0.83 24.56 15.67
N LEU A 25 0.31 23.34 15.60
CA LEU A 25 -1.13 23.10 15.48
C LEU A 25 -1.92 23.57 16.70
N GLU A 26 -1.30 23.54 17.89
CA GLU A 26 -1.90 24.07 19.11
C GLU A 26 -2.14 25.58 19.04
N ASP A 27 -1.32 26.32 18.30
CA ASP A 27 -1.39 27.79 18.15
C ASP A 27 -2.41 28.23 17.08
N LEU A 28 -3.06 27.28 16.40
CA LEU A 28 -3.85 27.53 15.20
C LEU A 28 -5.22 28.16 15.57
N PRO A 29 -5.51 29.41 15.20
CA PRO A 29 -6.73 30.05 15.68
C PRO A 29 -7.98 29.36 15.10
N GLY A 30 -9.08 29.38 15.87
CA GLY A 30 -10.29 28.60 15.55
C GLY A 30 -11.07 29.07 14.32
N ASP A 31 -10.74 30.25 13.79
CA ASP A 31 -11.30 30.85 12.59
C ASP A 31 -10.64 30.37 11.30
N VAL A 32 -9.53 29.62 11.38
CA VAL A 32 -8.86 29.09 10.19
C VAL A 32 -9.78 28.07 9.50
N PRO A 33 -10.07 28.25 8.20
CA PRO A 33 -10.90 27.32 7.46
C PRO A 33 -10.14 26.01 7.25
N LEU A 34 -10.55 24.96 7.97
CA LEU A 34 -10.00 23.62 7.88
C LEU A 34 -11.04 22.65 7.32
N SER A 35 -10.59 21.72 6.49
CA SER A 35 -11.40 20.56 6.12
C SER A 35 -11.68 19.68 7.35
N PRO A 36 -12.70 18.81 7.33
CA PRO A 36 -13.02 17.93 8.46
C PRO A 36 -11.81 17.09 8.94
N GLY A 37 -11.01 16.56 8.01
CA GLY A 37 -9.82 15.77 8.36
C GLY A 37 -8.70 16.61 8.99
N GLN A 38 -8.50 17.84 8.53
CA GLN A 38 -7.53 18.78 9.12
C GLN A 38 -7.97 19.22 10.52
N ARG A 39 -9.27 19.48 10.72
CA ARG A 39 -9.81 19.81 12.03
C ARG A 39 -9.62 18.65 13.02
N MET A 40 -9.96 17.43 12.59
CA MET A 40 -9.74 16.21 13.38
C MET A 40 -8.25 16.05 13.76
N GLN A 41 -7.33 16.33 12.85
CA GLN A 41 -5.88 16.31 13.12
C GLN A 41 -5.46 17.34 14.17
N VAL A 42 -5.98 18.58 14.10
CA VAL A 42 -5.69 19.65 15.07
C VAL A 42 -6.27 19.32 16.45
N GLU A 43 -7.51 18.83 16.51
CA GLU A 43 -8.15 18.40 17.76
C GLU A 43 -7.41 17.21 18.38
N ALA A 44 -6.97 16.24 17.57
CA ALA A 44 -6.21 15.08 18.05
C ALA A 44 -4.90 15.49 18.71
N GLU A 45 -4.17 16.42 18.09
CA GLU A 45 -2.93 16.98 18.62
C GLU A 45 -3.17 17.79 19.90
N ARG A 46 -4.19 18.66 19.91
CA ARG A 46 -4.50 19.53 21.05
C ARG A 46 -4.95 18.77 22.29
N GLU A 47 -5.79 17.76 22.08
CA GLU A 47 -6.42 17.03 23.18
C GLU A 47 -5.68 15.73 23.52
N GLY A 48 -4.66 15.35 22.73
CA GLY A 48 -3.98 14.06 22.87
C GLY A 48 -4.90 12.86 22.64
N LYS A 49 -6.01 13.04 21.90
CA LYS A 49 -7.04 12.02 21.69
C LYS A 49 -6.89 11.31 20.36
N ARG A 50 -7.35 10.07 20.31
CA ARG A 50 -7.44 9.25 19.09
C ARG A 50 -8.87 9.25 18.59
N PHE A 51 -9.08 9.61 17.33
CA PHE A 51 -10.36 9.47 16.66
C PHE A 51 -10.45 8.11 15.99
N ILE A 52 -11.44 7.30 16.37
CA ILE A 52 -11.63 5.94 15.82
C ILE A 52 -13.10 5.77 15.47
N ASP A 53 -13.39 5.69 14.17
CA ASP A 53 -14.72 5.32 13.66
C ASP A 53 -14.87 3.78 13.74
N ARG A 54 -15.28 3.30 14.92
CA ARG A 54 -15.45 1.86 15.17
C ARG A 54 -16.45 1.19 14.22
N PRO A 55 -17.62 1.80 13.90
CA PRO A 55 -18.52 1.24 12.90
C PRO A 55 -17.85 1.02 11.53
N ARG A 56 -17.18 2.04 10.98
CA ARG A 56 -16.51 1.92 9.67
C ARG A 56 -15.37 0.91 9.70
N LEU A 57 -14.57 0.89 10.76
CA LEU A 57 -13.49 -0.08 10.90
C LEU A 57 -14.03 -1.51 10.96
N ARG A 58 -15.14 -1.73 11.66
CA ARG A 58 -15.79 -3.04 11.70
C ARG A 58 -16.30 -3.47 10.33
N ASP A 59 -16.91 -2.57 9.57
CA ASP A 59 -17.41 -2.88 8.23
C ASP A 59 -16.27 -3.13 7.25
N PHE A 60 -15.15 -2.40 7.37
CA PHE A 60 -13.92 -2.69 6.64
C PHE A 60 -13.37 -4.09 6.96
N LEU A 61 -13.22 -4.43 8.24
CA LEU A 61 -12.71 -5.75 8.63
C LEU A 61 -13.63 -6.90 8.17
N ARG A 62 -14.94 -6.66 8.06
CA ARG A 62 -15.91 -7.65 7.53
C ARG A 62 -15.76 -7.92 6.04
N SER A 63 -15.07 -7.07 5.28
CA SER A 63 -14.82 -7.33 3.84
C SER A 63 -13.73 -8.38 3.60
N PHE A 64 -13.00 -8.79 4.63
CA PHE A 64 -11.91 -9.75 4.53
C PHE A 64 -12.48 -11.17 4.48
N THR A 65 -12.03 -11.95 3.49
CA THR A 65 -12.44 -13.34 3.29
C THR A 65 -11.23 -14.25 3.49
N PRO A 66 -11.24 -15.21 4.44
CA PRO A 66 -10.17 -16.19 4.58
C PRO A 66 -10.03 -17.11 3.35
N PRO A 67 -8.84 -17.66 3.05
CA PRO A 67 -7.56 -17.39 3.71
C PRO A 67 -7.06 -15.95 3.45
N LEU A 68 -6.31 -15.37 4.39
CA LEU A 68 -5.70 -14.05 4.22
C LEU A 68 -4.27 -14.20 3.70
N SER A 69 -3.97 -13.53 2.59
CA SER A 69 -2.65 -13.55 1.95
C SER A 69 -2.01 -12.17 2.04
N PHE A 70 -1.10 -11.97 2.99
CA PHE A 70 -0.38 -10.71 3.16
C PHE A 70 0.80 -10.67 2.19
N LEU A 71 0.73 -9.80 1.19
CA LEU A 71 1.67 -9.75 0.07
C LEU A 71 2.39 -8.41 0.04
N ASP A 72 3.69 -8.47 -0.20
CA ASP A 72 4.56 -7.31 -0.37
C ASP A 72 5.62 -7.60 -1.46
N PHE A 73 5.98 -6.58 -2.25
CA PHE A 73 6.95 -6.70 -3.34
C PHE A 73 8.11 -5.72 -3.15
N GLU A 74 9.32 -6.18 -3.46
CA GLU A 74 10.45 -5.30 -3.68
C GLU A 74 10.76 -5.20 -5.16
N THR A 75 11.05 -3.97 -5.60
CA THR A 75 11.25 -3.65 -7.00
C THR A 75 12.50 -2.81 -7.20
N VAL A 76 13.05 -2.91 -8.41
CA VAL A 76 14.16 -2.07 -8.86
C VAL A 76 13.77 -1.39 -10.17
N GLN A 77 14.31 -0.20 -10.40
CA GLN A 77 14.13 0.58 -11.62
C GLN A 77 15.49 0.95 -12.19
N TYR A 78 15.66 0.76 -13.50
CA TYR A 78 16.88 1.12 -14.21
C TYR A 78 16.60 2.19 -15.26
N ALA A 79 17.52 3.15 -15.40
CA ALA A 79 17.47 4.14 -16.47
C ALA A 79 17.76 3.48 -17.84
N ILE A 80 18.76 2.60 -17.89
CA ILE A 80 19.07 1.75 -19.05
C ILE A 80 18.52 0.35 -18.75
N PRO A 81 17.49 -0.12 -19.47
CA PRO A 81 16.88 -1.42 -19.17
C PRO A 81 17.86 -2.58 -19.33
N PRO A 82 18.01 -3.46 -18.32
CA PRO A 82 18.94 -4.59 -18.39
C PRO A 82 18.35 -5.83 -19.11
N PHE A 83 17.04 -5.83 -19.36
CA PHE A 83 16.33 -6.97 -19.95
C PHE A 83 15.41 -6.54 -21.11
N ASP A 84 15.19 -7.44 -22.05
CA ASP A 84 14.32 -7.21 -23.19
C ASP A 84 12.86 -6.95 -22.76
N GLY A 85 12.19 -6.05 -23.47
CA GLY A 85 10.80 -5.69 -23.18
C GLY A 85 10.59 -4.95 -21.85
N VAL A 86 11.65 -4.35 -21.28
CA VAL A 86 11.60 -3.41 -20.16
C VAL A 86 11.85 -2.00 -20.67
N ARG A 87 11.08 -1.01 -20.20
CA ARG A 87 11.31 0.41 -20.50
C ARG A 87 12.10 1.11 -19.39
N PRO A 88 12.77 2.25 -19.66
CA PRO A 88 13.40 3.07 -18.63
C PRO A 88 12.46 3.36 -17.45
N TYR A 89 12.99 3.22 -16.24
CA TYR A 89 12.28 3.40 -14.96
C TYR A 89 11.03 2.53 -14.79
N GLN A 90 10.91 1.43 -15.53
CA GLN A 90 9.87 0.45 -15.24
C GLN A 90 10.19 -0.27 -13.93
N GLN A 91 9.18 -0.46 -13.09
CA GLN A 91 9.29 -1.32 -11.91
C GLN A 91 9.55 -2.77 -12.33
N ILE A 92 10.64 -3.35 -11.86
CA ILE A 92 10.98 -4.77 -12.04
C ILE A 92 10.93 -5.42 -10.66
N PRO A 93 9.92 -6.25 -10.35
CA PRO A 93 9.88 -6.97 -9.09
C PRO A 93 10.97 -8.03 -9.07
N PHE A 94 11.78 -8.03 -8.01
CA PHE A 94 12.85 -9.02 -7.81
C PHE A 94 12.66 -9.85 -6.54
N GLN A 95 11.81 -9.40 -5.62
CA GLN A 95 11.45 -10.13 -4.42
C GLN A 95 9.94 -10.02 -4.16
N PHE A 96 9.38 -11.03 -3.50
CA PHE A 96 8.14 -10.87 -2.77
C PHE A 96 8.19 -11.61 -1.43
N SER A 97 7.45 -11.10 -0.46
CA SER A 97 7.12 -11.78 0.78
C SER A 97 5.62 -12.07 0.80
N LEU A 98 5.26 -13.31 1.14
CA LEU A 98 3.88 -13.76 1.23
C LEU A 98 3.67 -14.49 2.55
N HIS A 99 2.73 -14.02 3.36
CA HIS A 99 2.23 -14.76 4.52
C HIS A 99 0.79 -15.18 4.27
N VAL A 100 0.51 -16.48 4.39
CA VAL A 100 -0.83 -17.04 4.21
C VAL A 100 -1.37 -17.51 5.55
N GLN A 101 -2.50 -16.95 5.95
CA GLN A 101 -3.26 -17.34 7.13
C GLN A 101 -4.51 -18.11 6.68
N GLU A 102 -4.49 -19.44 6.80
CA GLU A 102 -5.56 -20.32 6.29
C GLU A 102 -6.73 -20.52 7.27
N GLY A 103 -6.54 -20.20 8.55
CA GLY A 103 -7.55 -20.39 9.59
C GLY A 103 -7.32 -19.49 10.81
N GLN A 104 -7.09 -20.10 11.98
CA GLN A 104 -6.86 -19.35 13.21
C GLN A 104 -5.60 -18.48 13.12
N ALA A 105 -5.51 -17.48 14.01
CA ALA A 105 -4.43 -16.49 14.00
C ALA A 105 -3.02 -17.10 13.99
N ASP A 106 -2.85 -18.28 14.60
CA ASP A 106 -1.54 -18.91 14.79
C ASP A 106 -1.07 -19.78 13.61
N SER A 107 -1.91 -19.99 12.58
CA SER A 107 -1.54 -20.78 11.40
C SER A 107 -1.06 -19.88 10.26
N LEU A 108 0.13 -19.29 10.40
CA LEU A 108 0.76 -18.45 9.38
C LEU A 108 1.84 -19.23 8.62
N ARG A 109 1.64 -19.43 7.32
CA ARG A 109 2.64 -20.02 6.41
C ARG A 109 3.36 -18.91 5.66
N HIS A 110 4.68 -18.88 5.77
CA HIS A 110 5.51 -17.95 5.00
C HIS A 110 5.96 -18.59 3.68
N VAL A 111 5.92 -17.79 2.61
CA VAL A 111 6.52 -18.09 1.30
C VAL A 111 7.19 -16.83 0.79
N GLU A 112 8.40 -16.98 0.27
CA GLU A 112 9.12 -15.90 -0.38
C GLU A 112 9.65 -16.31 -1.75
N PHE A 113 10.09 -15.30 -2.48
CA PHE A 113 10.93 -15.41 -3.66
C PHE A 113 11.95 -14.28 -3.61
N LEU A 114 13.22 -14.59 -3.87
CA LEU A 114 14.28 -13.62 -4.10
C LEU A 114 15.04 -14.03 -5.36
N ALA A 115 15.15 -13.10 -6.32
CA ALA A 115 15.82 -13.36 -7.58
C ALA A 115 17.33 -13.53 -7.41
N ALA A 116 17.91 -14.38 -8.25
CA ALA A 116 19.36 -14.44 -8.39
C ALA A 116 19.87 -13.22 -9.17
N GLU A 117 21.02 -12.69 -8.75
CA GLU A 117 21.66 -11.57 -9.40
C GLU A 117 21.93 -11.84 -10.88
N GLY A 118 21.78 -10.82 -11.73
CA GLY A 118 22.04 -10.89 -13.17
C GLY A 118 20.98 -11.65 -14.00
N THR A 119 19.91 -12.16 -13.37
CA THR A 119 18.82 -12.84 -14.07
C THR A 119 17.57 -11.96 -14.20
N ASP A 120 16.79 -12.16 -15.26
CA ASP A 120 15.47 -11.51 -15.38
C ASP A 120 14.47 -12.20 -14.43
N PRO A 121 14.02 -11.53 -13.36
CA PRO A 121 13.24 -12.16 -12.31
C PRO A 121 11.79 -12.41 -12.70
N ARG A 122 11.28 -11.70 -13.72
CA ARG A 122 9.83 -11.50 -13.93
C ARG A 122 9.08 -12.81 -14.11
N ARG A 123 9.63 -13.73 -14.91
CA ARG A 123 8.99 -15.03 -15.19
C ARG A 123 8.99 -15.93 -13.97
N ALA A 124 10.15 -16.17 -13.36
CA ALA A 124 10.28 -17.06 -12.21
C ALA A 124 9.46 -16.53 -11.01
N LEU A 125 9.48 -15.21 -10.79
CA LEU A 125 8.68 -14.55 -9.76
C LEU A 125 7.19 -14.73 -10.01
N ALA A 126 6.71 -14.49 -11.24
CA ALA A 126 5.31 -14.65 -11.60
C ALA A 126 4.81 -16.10 -11.43
N GLU A 127 5.59 -17.07 -11.88
CA GLU A 127 5.29 -18.50 -11.75
C GLU A 127 5.24 -18.90 -10.27
N ARG A 128 6.25 -18.50 -9.48
CA ARG A 128 6.30 -18.78 -8.05
C ARG A 128 5.14 -18.15 -7.29
N LEU A 129 4.80 -16.89 -7.57
CA LEU A 129 3.68 -16.20 -6.94
C LEU A 129 2.34 -16.86 -7.29
N ALA A 130 2.11 -17.14 -8.57
CA ALA A 130 0.89 -17.77 -9.05
C ALA A 130 0.65 -19.15 -8.41
N ALA A 131 1.72 -19.90 -8.11
CA ALA A 131 1.64 -21.18 -7.42
C ALA A 131 1.50 -21.06 -5.89
N SER A 132 1.85 -19.92 -5.29
CA SER A 132 1.95 -19.76 -3.83
C SER A 132 0.71 -19.13 -3.19
N VAL A 133 0.01 -18.25 -3.92
CA VAL A 133 -1.19 -17.57 -3.42
C VAL A 133 -2.41 -18.49 -3.57
N PRO A 134 -3.18 -18.74 -2.49
CA PRO A 134 -4.41 -19.53 -2.56
C PRO A 134 -5.39 -19.03 -3.63
N GLU A 135 -6.18 -19.94 -4.19
CA GLU A 135 -7.14 -19.60 -5.25
C GLU A 135 -8.25 -18.64 -4.79
N THR A 136 -8.63 -18.74 -3.51
CA THR A 136 -9.68 -17.97 -2.85
C THR A 136 -9.14 -17.15 -1.68
N GLY A 137 -9.98 -16.31 -1.08
CA GLY A 137 -9.62 -15.43 0.03
C GLY A 137 -9.11 -14.06 -0.38
N SER A 138 -8.80 -13.21 0.59
CA SER A 138 -8.36 -11.83 0.40
C SER A 138 -6.84 -11.73 0.32
N VAL A 139 -6.36 -10.90 -0.60
CA VAL A 139 -4.94 -10.55 -0.72
C VAL A 139 -4.76 -9.19 -0.03
N VAL A 140 -4.10 -9.18 1.11
CA VAL A 140 -3.98 -8.01 1.97
C VAL A 140 -2.65 -7.33 1.68
N VAL A 141 -2.70 -6.04 1.36
CA VAL A 141 -1.52 -5.21 1.07
C VAL A 141 -1.67 -3.86 1.76
N TYR A 142 -0.62 -3.04 1.79
CA TYR A 142 -0.69 -1.65 2.27
C TYR A 142 -0.33 -0.71 1.13
N ASN A 143 -1.23 0.20 0.75
CA ASN A 143 -1.09 1.08 -0.42
C ASN A 143 -1.12 0.31 -1.76
N SER A 144 -2.25 -0.36 -2.00
CA SER A 144 -2.51 -1.33 -3.06
C SER A 144 -2.25 -0.86 -4.50
N GLY A 145 -2.13 0.44 -4.74
CA GLY A 145 -1.83 0.98 -6.06
C GLY A 145 -0.55 0.38 -6.63
N PHE A 146 0.48 0.24 -5.79
CA PHE A 146 1.77 -0.31 -6.17
C PHE A 146 1.69 -1.80 -6.50
N GLU A 147 1.19 -2.64 -5.58
CA GLU A 147 1.13 -4.10 -5.79
C GLU A 147 0.22 -4.44 -6.97
N LYS A 148 -0.90 -3.73 -7.15
CA LYS A 148 -1.78 -3.91 -8.31
C LYS A 148 -1.08 -3.55 -9.62
N GLU A 149 -0.23 -2.54 -9.64
CA GLU A 149 0.57 -2.20 -10.83
C GLU A 149 1.55 -3.33 -11.17
N ILE A 150 2.24 -3.88 -10.18
CA ILE A 150 3.16 -5.01 -10.35
C ILE A 150 2.44 -6.23 -10.90
N LEU A 151 1.33 -6.65 -10.27
CA LEU A 151 0.52 -7.79 -10.72
C LEU A 151 0.04 -7.62 -12.16
N ARG A 152 -0.44 -6.42 -12.52
CA ARG A 152 -0.88 -6.10 -13.87
C ARG A 152 0.28 -6.10 -14.88
N GLY A 153 1.44 -5.59 -14.47
CA GLY A 153 2.68 -5.61 -15.25
C GLY A 153 3.11 -7.04 -15.58
N LEU A 154 3.26 -7.87 -14.55
CA LEU A 154 3.62 -9.28 -14.68
C LEU A 154 2.60 -10.06 -15.53
N ALA A 155 1.30 -9.80 -15.36
CA ALA A 155 0.27 -10.46 -16.17
C ALA A 155 0.36 -10.14 -17.66
N ARG A 156 0.91 -8.98 -18.05
CA ARG A 156 1.18 -8.64 -19.46
C ARG A 156 2.48 -9.23 -19.96
N GLN A 157 3.50 -9.27 -19.11
CA GLN A 157 4.86 -9.71 -19.45
C GLN A 157 5.01 -11.23 -19.49
N VAL A 158 4.19 -11.94 -18.70
CA VAL A 158 4.22 -13.39 -18.57
C VAL A 158 2.82 -13.94 -18.86
N PRO A 159 2.41 -14.05 -20.14
CA PRO A 159 1.03 -14.43 -20.51
C PRO A 159 0.55 -15.76 -19.91
N ALA A 160 1.47 -16.72 -19.72
CA ALA A 160 1.17 -18.01 -19.08
C ALA A 160 0.66 -17.86 -17.64
N CYS A 161 1.05 -16.79 -16.93
CA CYS A 161 0.61 -16.50 -15.56
C CYS A 161 -0.49 -15.42 -15.52
N ALA A 162 -0.98 -14.92 -16.66
CA ALA A 162 -1.89 -13.78 -16.69
C ALA A 162 -3.18 -14.02 -15.93
N HIS A 163 -3.79 -15.21 -16.09
CA HIS A 163 -5.04 -15.55 -15.42
C HIS A 163 -4.89 -15.59 -13.88
N PRO A 164 -3.96 -16.37 -13.28
CA PRO A 164 -3.79 -16.37 -11.84
C PRO A 164 -3.39 -15.00 -11.28
N LEU A 165 -2.53 -14.23 -11.97
CA LEU A 165 -2.13 -12.89 -11.51
C LEU A 165 -3.28 -11.89 -11.49
N ARG A 166 -4.18 -11.94 -12.49
CA ARG A 166 -5.40 -11.11 -12.49
C ARG A 166 -6.34 -11.49 -11.35
N ARG A 167 -6.51 -12.79 -11.09
CA ARG A 167 -7.29 -13.27 -9.94
C ARG A 167 -6.71 -12.79 -8.60
N ILE A 168 -5.38 -12.73 -8.46
CA ILE A 168 -4.73 -12.17 -7.26
C ILE A 168 -5.05 -10.66 -7.19
N HIS A 169 -4.84 -9.92 -8.27
CA HIS A 169 -5.10 -8.48 -8.37
C HIS A 169 -6.53 -8.09 -7.96
N ASP A 170 -7.52 -8.86 -8.41
CA ASP A 170 -8.94 -8.54 -8.19
C ASP A 170 -9.41 -8.80 -6.75
N ARG A 171 -8.65 -9.58 -5.98
CA ARG A 171 -8.93 -9.90 -4.56
C ARG A 171 -8.14 -9.04 -3.58
N VAL A 172 -7.41 -8.03 -4.07
CA VAL A 172 -6.60 -7.16 -3.24
C VAL A 172 -7.48 -6.24 -2.39
N VAL A 173 -7.26 -6.31 -1.07
CA VAL A 173 -7.81 -5.42 -0.04
C VAL A 173 -6.67 -4.56 0.50
N ASP A 174 -6.91 -3.25 0.57
CA ASP A 174 -5.89 -2.26 0.94
C ASP A 174 -6.05 -1.82 2.40
N LEU A 175 -5.05 -2.12 3.23
CA LEU A 175 -5.00 -1.72 4.63
C LEU A 175 -4.87 -0.21 4.82
N MET A 176 -4.54 0.57 3.79
CA MET A 176 -4.47 2.03 3.87
C MET A 176 -5.87 2.68 3.91
N VAL A 177 -6.92 2.03 3.39
CA VAL A 177 -8.30 2.57 3.30
C VAL A 177 -8.87 3.10 4.63
N PRO A 178 -8.73 2.41 5.79
CA PRO A 178 -9.25 2.92 7.05
C PRO A 178 -8.43 4.05 7.70
N PHE A 179 -7.30 4.47 7.10
CA PHE A 179 -6.39 5.51 7.64
C PHE A 179 -6.44 6.79 6.80
#